data_AF-A0A838H248-F1
#
_entry.id   AF-A0A838H248-F1
#
_cell.length_a   1.000
_cell.length_b   1.000
_cell.length_c   1.000
_cell.angle_alpha   90.00
_cell.angle_beta   90.00
_cell.angle_gamma   90.00
#
_symmetry.space_group_name_H-M   'P 1'
#
loop_
_entity.id
_entity.type
_entity.pdbx_description
1 polymer ?
#
loop_
_entity_poly.entity_id
_entity_poly.type
_entity_poly.pdbx_seq_one_letter_code
_entity_poly.pdbx_strand_id
1 'polypeptide(L)'
;MTDSLADWVALVDAVYPEADAESWDATGLQVGDPQQPVSAALTCLDVTPATLDEAAAGGADLVIAHHPLLFRPLARLTPDTAAGRLALRAAHGGVAVLAAHSNLDVAAGGTTEPIVTALGLRDVRPLVPAAGGEAGCKLSVFVPPAETAAVLAAMAAAGAGEIGQYRECSFRVRGTGTFRPMAGAAPAVGERGRRNEVVEDRLEIVVPAAGLA
;
A
#
# COMPACT_ATOMS: atom_id res chain seq x y z
N MET A 1 9.98 22.35 4.90
CA MET A 1 10.63 21.09 5.30
C MET A 1 10.84 20.32 4.03
N THR A 2 12.01 19.72 3.83
CA THR A 2 12.28 18.88 2.66
C THR A 2 11.92 17.46 3.05
N ASP A 3 11.13 16.78 2.23
CA ASP A 3 10.71 15.40 2.47
C ASP A 3 11.94 14.47 2.41
N SER A 4 11.91 13.39 3.18
CA SER A 4 12.95 12.36 3.11
C SER A 4 12.68 11.40 1.95
N LEU A 5 13.72 10.70 1.49
CA LEU A 5 13.54 9.64 0.49
C LEU A 5 12.55 8.56 0.95
N ALA A 6 12.51 8.23 2.24
CA ALA A 6 11.51 7.32 2.80
C ALA A 6 10.07 7.81 2.60
N ASP A 7 9.82 9.12 2.71
CA ASP A 7 8.50 9.71 2.46
C ASP A 7 8.10 9.55 0.99
N TRP A 8 9.04 9.72 0.06
CA TRP A 8 8.81 9.49 -1.37
C TRP A 8 8.58 8.02 -1.71
N VAL A 9 9.33 7.10 -1.09
CA VAL A 9 9.10 5.66 -1.25
C VAL A 9 7.70 5.29 -0.75
N ALA A 10 7.30 5.78 0.42
CA ALA A 10 5.96 5.55 0.96
C ALA A 10 4.85 6.15 0.08
N LEU A 11 5.08 7.33 -0.50
CA LEU A 11 4.15 7.95 -1.44
C LEU A 11 3.97 7.09 -2.71
N VAL A 12 5.07 6.60 -3.29
CA VAL A 12 5.02 5.74 -4.48
C VAL A 12 4.35 4.41 -4.15
N ASP A 13 4.68 3.79 -3.02
CA ASP A 13 4.07 2.53 -2.56
C ASP A 13 2.56 2.69 -2.28
N ALA A 14 2.11 3.85 -1.78
CA ALA A 14 0.68 4.11 -1.57
C ALA A 14 -0.13 4.18 -2.88
N VAL A 15 0.50 4.50 -4.02
CA VAL A 15 -0.15 4.58 -5.34
C VAL A 15 0.09 3.32 -6.16
N TYR A 16 1.30 2.76 -6.06
CA TYR A 16 1.77 1.58 -6.76
C TYR A 16 2.41 0.61 -5.76
N PRO A 17 1.60 -0.14 -4.97
CA PRO A 17 2.11 -1.00 -3.93
C PRO A 17 3.16 -1.99 -4.44
N GLU A 18 4.29 -2.12 -3.74
CA GLU A 18 5.32 -3.11 -4.09
C GLU A 18 4.75 -4.54 -4.01
N ALA A 19 3.77 -4.77 -3.13
CA ALA A 19 3.07 -6.03 -2.98
C ALA A 19 2.27 -6.46 -4.23
N ASP A 20 1.92 -5.51 -5.11
CA ASP A 20 1.21 -5.79 -6.36
C ASP A 20 2.16 -6.19 -7.51
N ALA A 21 3.48 -6.07 -7.29
CA ALA A 21 4.47 -6.50 -8.27
C ALA A 21 4.49 -8.03 -8.44
N GLU A 22 4.88 -8.47 -9.62
CA GLU A 22 5.11 -9.88 -9.89
C GLU A 22 6.20 -10.47 -8.99
N SER A 23 6.03 -11.72 -8.57
CA SER A 23 6.94 -12.40 -7.62
C SER A 23 8.41 -12.51 -8.07
N TRP A 24 8.69 -12.33 -9.36
CA TRP A 24 10.03 -12.36 -9.94
C TRP A 24 10.66 -10.98 -10.08
N ASP A 25 9.91 -9.92 -9.80
CA ASP A 25 10.28 -8.55 -10.10
C ASP A 25 11.23 -7.93 -9.06
N ALA A 26 11.84 -6.80 -9.41
CA ALA A 26 12.84 -6.09 -8.62
C ALA A 26 12.47 -4.61 -8.40
N THR A 27 11.24 -4.39 -7.95
CA THR A 27 10.64 -3.10 -7.65
C THR A 27 11.20 -2.48 -6.35
N GLY A 28 10.89 -1.21 -6.09
CA GLY A 28 11.27 -0.54 -4.84
C GLY A 28 12.61 0.19 -4.90
N LEU A 29 13.09 0.65 -3.74
CA LEU A 29 14.29 1.48 -3.64
C LEU A 29 15.55 0.65 -3.93
N GLN A 30 16.32 1.03 -4.96
CA GLN A 30 17.49 0.28 -5.41
C GLN A 30 18.83 0.95 -5.06
N VAL A 31 18.87 2.28 -5.05
CA VAL A 31 20.06 3.08 -4.73
C VAL A 31 19.61 4.30 -3.92
N GLY A 32 20.30 4.61 -2.82
CA GLY A 32 20.04 5.80 -2.00
C GLY A 32 19.99 5.49 -0.51
N ASP A 33 19.96 6.54 0.30
CA ASP A 33 19.74 6.46 1.75
C ASP A 33 18.30 6.92 2.06
N PRO A 34 17.43 6.08 2.68
CA PRO A 34 16.07 6.49 3.04
C PRO A 34 15.98 7.80 3.85
N GLN A 35 17.05 8.19 4.55
CA GLN A 35 17.09 9.43 5.33
C GLN A 35 17.55 10.65 4.54
N GLN A 36 17.99 10.49 3.29
CA GLN A 36 18.47 11.62 2.49
C GLN A 36 17.31 12.57 2.14
N PRO A 37 17.54 13.89 2.15
CA PRO A 37 16.52 14.85 1.74
C PRO A 37 16.29 14.75 0.22
N VAL A 38 15.04 14.85 -0.19
CA VAL A 38 14.63 14.89 -1.61
C VAL A 38 13.85 16.16 -1.88
N SER A 39 14.42 17.03 -2.71
CA SER A 39 13.84 18.31 -3.12
C SER A 39 13.25 18.26 -4.53
N ALA A 40 13.80 17.42 -5.39
CA ALA A 40 13.32 17.22 -6.76
C ALA A 40 13.48 15.75 -7.18
N ALA A 41 12.50 15.28 -7.96
CA ALA A 41 12.49 13.94 -8.52
C ALA A 41 12.34 14.00 -10.05
N LEU A 42 13.01 13.09 -10.75
CA LEU A 42 12.90 12.86 -12.19
C LEU A 42 12.26 11.50 -12.45
N THR A 43 11.24 11.45 -13.29
CA THR A 43 10.62 10.18 -13.71
C THR A 43 11.16 9.75 -15.07
N CYS A 44 11.48 8.47 -15.26
CA CYS A 44 11.96 7.95 -16.53
C CYS A 44 11.51 6.51 -16.82
N LEU A 45 11.71 6.07 -18.06
CA LEU A 45 11.57 4.65 -18.42
C LEU A 45 12.80 3.87 -17.96
N ASP A 46 13.97 4.27 -18.44
CA ASP A 46 15.25 3.61 -18.17
C ASP A 46 16.23 4.54 -17.45
N VAL A 47 17.00 3.99 -16.51
CA VAL A 47 18.17 4.69 -15.96
C VAL A 47 19.33 4.52 -16.92
N THR A 48 19.68 5.59 -17.63
CA THR A 48 20.78 5.62 -18.59
C THR A 48 21.81 6.69 -18.20
N PRO A 49 22.99 6.73 -18.84
CA PRO A 49 23.92 7.83 -18.61
C PRO A 49 23.28 9.21 -18.85
N ALA A 50 22.47 9.35 -19.90
CA ALA A 50 21.78 10.58 -20.24
C ALA A 50 20.70 10.95 -19.21
N THR A 51 19.96 9.96 -18.69
CA THR A 51 18.98 10.17 -17.61
C THR A 51 19.67 10.72 -16.35
N LEU A 52 20.85 10.19 -16.01
CA LEU A 52 21.63 10.68 -14.86
C LEU A 52 22.25 12.06 -15.11
N ASP A 53 22.64 12.37 -16.35
CA ASP A 53 23.06 13.72 -16.76
C ASP A 53 21.91 14.72 -16.60
N GLU A 54 20.70 14.36 -17.04
CA GLU A 54 19.49 15.16 -16.92
C GLU A 54 19.10 15.39 -15.45
N ALA A 55 19.11 14.32 -14.64
CA ALA A 55 18.85 14.42 -13.21
C ALA A 55 19.84 15.38 -12.52
N ALA A 56 21.14 15.25 -12.81
CA ALA A 56 22.16 16.13 -12.25
C ALA A 56 22.00 17.59 -12.73
N ALA A 57 21.70 17.82 -14.00
CA ALA A 57 21.48 19.15 -14.55
C ALA A 57 20.22 19.83 -13.98
N GLY A 58 19.18 19.04 -13.72
CA GLY A 58 17.93 19.49 -13.10
C GLY A 58 17.99 19.60 -11.57
N GLY A 59 19.07 19.14 -10.94
CA GLY A 59 19.19 19.11 -9.47
C GLY A 59 18.23 18.11 -8.81
N ALA A 60 17.92 16.99 -9.48
CA ALA A 60 17.09 15.94 -8.92
C ALA A 60 17.88 15.05 -7.95
N ASP A 61 17.32 14.83 -6.77
CA ASP A 61 17.87 13.96 -5.71
C ASP A 61 17.35 12.52 -5.84
N LEU A 62 16.33 12.30 -6.68
CA LEU A 62 15.65 11.02 -6.88
C LEU A 62 15.32 10.81 -8.36
N VAL A 63 15.60 9.62 -8.87
CA VAL A 63 15.08 9.11 -10.14
C VAL A 63 14.07 8.00 -9.85
N ILE A 64 12.85 8.15 -10.35
CA ILE A 64 11.80 7.13 -10.33
C ILE A 64 11.75 6.51 -11.73
N ALA A 65 12.26 5.29 -11.87
CA ALA A 65 12.35 4.59 -13.15
C ALA A 65 11.28 3.50 -13.25
N HIS A 66 10.72 3.30 -14.45
CA HIS A 66 9.86 2.15 -14.69
C HIS A 66 10.66 0.85 -14.72
N HIS A 67 11.73 0.77 -15.51
CA HIS A 67 12.57 -0.43 -15.56
C HIS A 67 13.58 -0.46 -14.40
N PRO A 68 13.66 -1.56 -13.63
CA PRO A 68 14.63 -1.73 -12.55
C PRO A 68 16.08 -1.58 -13.05
N LEU A 69 16.84 -0.64 -12.48
CA LEU A 69 18.28 -0.51 -12.73
C LEU A 69 19.03 -1.78 -12.27
N LEU A 70 18.68 -2.29 -11.09
CA LEU A 70 19.24 -3.51 -10.49
C LEU A 70 18.26 -4.68 -10.60
N PHE A 71 18.01 -5.16 -11.82
CA PHE A 71 17.03 -6.23 -12.06
C PHE A 71 17.42 -7.61 -11.48
N ARG A 72 18.71 -7.86 -11.25
CA ARG A 72 19.19 -9.10 -10.62
C ARG A 72 20.01 -8.77 -9.38
N PRO A 73 19.96 -9.61 -8.32
CA PRO A 73 20.83 -9.46 -7.17
C PRO A 73 22.30 -9.36 -7.57
N LEU A 74 22.99 -8.34 -7.05
CA LEU A 74 24.39 -8.12 -7.34
C LEU A 74 25.26 -8.94 -6.38
N ALA A 75 26.15 -9.79 -6.92
CA ALA A 75 27.19 -10.43 -6.11
C ALA A 75 28.31 -9.44 -5.70
N ARG A 76 28.51 -8.39 -6.50
CA ARG A 76 29.45 -7.29 -6.24
C ARG A 76 28.95 -6.01 -6.91
N LEU A 77 29.23 -4.87 -6.30
CA LEU A 77 28.96 -3.55 -6.88
C LEU A 77 30.27 -2.93 -7.36
N THR A 78 30.58 -3.11 -8.64
CA THR A 78 31.78 -2.58 -9.30
C THR A 78 31.40 -1.90 -10.62
N PRO A 79 32.26 -1.04 -11.19
CA PRO A 79 32.01 -0.42 -12.48
C PRO A 79 32.22 -1.38 -13.67
N ASP A 80 32.24 -2.70 -13.47
CA ASP A 80 32.47 -3.68 -14.54
C ASP A 80 31.19 -3.93 -15.36
N THR A 81 30.02 -3.80 -14.73
CA THR A 81 28.71 -3.97 -15.38
C THR A 81 28.06 -2.62 -15.66
N ALA A 82 27.13 -2.56 -16.62
CA ALA A 82 26.40 -1.33 -16.93
C ALA A 82 25.58 -0.86 -15.71
N ALA A 83 24.81 -1.78 -15.11
CA ALA A 83 24.03 -1.51 -13.90
C ALA A 83 24.91 -1.04 -12.73
N GLY A 84 26.05 -1.70 -12.50
CA GLY A 84 26.98 -1.32 -11.43
C GLY A 84 27.62 0.05 -11.65
N ARG A 85 28.01 0.39 -12.89
CA ARG A 85 28.50 1.75 -13.25
C ARG A 85 27.46 2.81 -12.96
N LEU A 86 26.23 2.59 -13.39
CA LEU A 86 25.13 3.54 -13.23
C LEU A 86 24.73 3.70 -11.76
N ALA A 87 24.64 2.61 -11.01
CA ALA A 87 24.34 2.64 -9.58
C ALA A 87 25.42 3.37 -8.78
N LEU A 88 26.71 3.07 -9.03
CA LEU A 88 27.82 3.79 -8.41
C LEU A 88 27.82 5.28 -8.78
N ARG A 89 27.51 5.60 -10.05
CA ARG A 89 27.41 6.98 -10.52
C ARG A 89 26.27 7.74 -9.83
N ALA A 90 25.08 7.14 -9.76
CA ALA A 90 23.92 7.73 -9.08
C ALA A 90 24.22 7.97 -7.60
N ALA A 91 24.73 6.95 -6.90
CA ALA A 91 25.13 7.06 -5.49
C ALA A 91 26.20 8.14 -5.25
N HIS A 92 27.22 8.23 -6.11
CA HIS A 92 28.25 9.25 -5.98
C HIS A 92 27.73 10.67 -6.26
N GLY A 93 26.75 10.79 -7.15
CA GLY A 93 26.06 12.05 -7.46
C GLY A 93 24.99 12.45 -6.44
N GLY A 94 24.73 11.64 -5.40
CA GLY A 94 23.66 11.90 -4.44
C GLY A 94 22.24 11.66 -5.00
N VAL A 95 22.12 10.95 -6.11
CA VAL A 95 20.84 10.67 -6.78
C VAL A 95 20.37 9.26 -6.39
N ALA A 96 19.23 9.18 -5.71
CA ALA A 96 18.56 7.90 -5.44
C ALA A 96 17.89 7.33 -6.70
N VAL A 97 17.67 6.02 -6.71
CA VAL A 97 16.96 5.30 -7.77
C VAL A 97 15.89 4.41 -7.16
N LEU A 98 14.63 4.68 -7.50
CA LEU A 98 13.44 3.93 -7.11
C LEU A 98 12.81 3.31 -8.36
N ALA A 99 12.53 2.01 -8.34
CA ALA A 99 11.90 1.30 -9.44
C ALA A 99 10.39 1.11 -9.20
N ALA A 100 9.56 1.42 -10.20
CA ALA A 100 8.12 1.15 -10.25
C ALA A 100 7.77 0.43 -11.57
N HIS A 101 7.80 -0.90 -11.54
CA HIS A 101 7.82 -1.77 -12.71
C HIS A 101 6.47 -2.48 -12.89
N SER A 102 6.37 -3.78 -12.59
CA SER A 102 5.12 -4.52 -12.80
C SER A 102 3.98 -4.06 -11.89
N ASN A 103 4.27 -3.54 -10.68
CA ASN A 103 3.27 -2.88 -9.84
C ASN A 103 2.60 -1.69 -10.55
N LEU A 104 3.39 -0.90 -11.29
CA LEU A 104 2.88 0.20 -12.10
C LEU A 104 2.13 -0.29 -13.34
N ASP A 105 2.46 -1.46 -13.88
CA ASP A 105 1.76 -2.02 -15.04
C ASP A 105 0.32 -2.47 -14.71
N VAL A 106 0.13 -3.00 -13.50
CA VAL A 106 -1.15 -3.55 -13.04
C VAL A 106 -2.02 -2.54 -12.29
N ALA A 107 -1.45 -1.41 -11.86
CA ALA A 107 -2.17 -0.38 -11.11
C ALA A 107 -3.23 0.34 -11.97
N ALA A 108 -4.30 0.77 -11.31
CA ALA A 108 -5.23 1.74 -11.89
C ALA A 108 -4.48 3.07 -12.11
N GLY A 109 -4.65 3.71 -13.27
CA GLY A 109 -3.86 4.87 -13.68
C GLY A 109 -2.42 4.56 -14.10
N GLY A 110 -2.02 3.29 -14.07
CA GLY A 110 -0.68 2.81 -14.40
C GLY A 110 -0.33 2.86 -15.90
N THR A 111 0.78 2.23 -16.30
CA THR A 111 1.32 2.35 -17.68
C THR A 111 0.33 1.95 -18.78
N THR A 112 -0.56 1.00 -18.49
CA THR A 112 -1.57 0.50 -19.45
C THR A 112 -2.64 1.53 -19.78
N GLU A 113 -3.03 2.40 -18.83
CA GLU A 113 -4.17 3.29 -18.99
C GLU A 113 -3.94 4.44 -20.00
N PRO A 114 -2.77 5.12 -20.03
CA PRO A 114 -2.42 6.04 -21.10
C PRO A 114 -2.43 5.40 -22.48
N ILE A 115 -1.97 4.14 -22.60
CA ILE A 115 -1.97 3.40 -23.88
C ILE A 115 -3.40 3.13 -24.35
N VAL A 116 -4.24 2.61 -23.45
CA VAL A 116 -5.67 2.37 -23.70
C VAL A 116 -6.38 3.65 -24.13
N THR A 117 -6.10 4.76 -23.44
CA THR A 117 -6.66 6.08 -23.72
C THR A 117 -6.22 6.58 -25.10
N ALA A 118 -4.92 6.48 -25.42
CA ALA A 118 -4.36 6.90 -26.70
C ALA A 118 -4.95 6.11 -27.89
N LEU A 119 -5.29 4.83 -27.68
CA LEU A 119 -5.94 3.97 -28.67
C LEU A 119 -7.46 4.21 -28.79
N GLY A 120 -8.05 5.01 -27.89
CA GLY A 120 -9.49 5.31 -27.90
C GLY A 120 -10.37 4.11 -27.54
N LEU A 121 -9.83 3.13 -26.83
CA LEU A 121 -10.58 1.95 -26.40
C LEU A 121 -11.62 2.34 -25.33
N ARG A 122 -12.73 1.61 -25.30
CA ARG A 122 -13.84 1.82 -24.36
C ARG A 122 -14.18 0.50 -23.68
N ASP A 123 -14.83 0.58 -22.52
CA ASP A 123 -15.26 -0.59 -21.74
C ASP A 123 -14.11 -1.58 -21.45
N VAL A 124 -12.92 -1.02 -21.15
CA VAL A 124 -11.72 -1.82 -20.87
C VAL A 124 -11.81 -2.52 -19.53
N ARG A 125 -11.18 -3.68 -19.46
CA ARG A 125 -11.03 -4.49 -18.25
C ARG A 125 -9.64 -5.14 -18.26
N PRO A 126 -9.08 -5.48 -17.08
CA PRO A 126 -7.83 -6.23 -17.02
C PRO A 126 -7.90 -7.50 -17.88
N LEU A 127 -6.85 -7.74 -18.67
CA LEU A 127 -6.74 -8.95 -19.49
C LEU A 127 -6.54 -10.18 -18.60
N VAL A 128 -5.71 -10.04 -17.58
CA VAL A 128 -5.51 -11.00 -16.50
C VAL A 128 -5.95 -10.30 -15.21
N PRO A 129 -7.11 -10.65 -14.64
CA PRO A 129 -7.52 -10.12 -13.34
C PRO A 129 -6.55 -10.56 -12.24
N ALA A 130 -6.30 -9.68 -11.27
CA ALA A 130 -5.50 -10.03 -10.09
C ALA A 130 -6.07 -11.27 -9.38
N ALA A 131 -5.18 -12.16 -8.94
CA ALA A 131 -5.57 -13.38 -8.24
C ALA A 131 -6.03 -13.03 -6.81
N GLY A 132 -7.33 -13.19 -6.56
CA GLY A 132 -7.96 -12.73 -5.32
C GLY A 132 -8.35 -11.27 -5.46
N GLY A 133 -9.57 -11.02 -5.94
CA GLY A 133 -10.15 -9.67 -5.85
C GLY A 133 -10.02 -9.16 -4.43
N GLU A 134 -9.68 -7.88 -4.27
CA GLU A 134 -9.39 -7.18 -3.01
C GLU A 134 -9.70 -8.06 -1.80
N ALA A 135 -8.66 -8.71 -1.25
CA ALA A 135 -8.80 -9.65 -0.15
C ALA A 135 -9.34 -8.89 1.08
N GLY A 136 -10.63 -8.63 1.08
CA GLY A 136 -11.34 -8.02 2.18
C GLY A 136 -11.71 -9.11 3.16
N CYS A 137 -11.68 -8.79 4.45
CA CYS A 137 -12.25 -9.67 5.45
C CYS A 137 -13.58 -9.10 5.94
N LYS A 138 -14.43 -9.99 6.48
CA LYS A 138 -15.63 -9.58 7.20
C LYS A 138 -15.27 -9.43 8.67
N LEU A 139 -15.21 -8.19 9.15
CA LEU A 139 -15.02 -7.90 10.56
C LEU A 139 -16.37 -8.03 11.28
N SER A 140 -16.44 -8.92 12.28
CA SER A 140 -17.62 -9.11 13.14
C SER A 140 -17.28 -8.68 14.57
N VAL A 141 -17.97 -7.65 15.07
CA VAL A 141 -17.80 -7.14 16.44
C VAL A 141 -19.12 -7.18 17.20
N PHE A 142 -19.05 -7.39 18.50
CA PHE A 142 -20.20 -7.44 19.41
C PHE A 142 -20.14 -6.22 20.32
N VAL A 143 -21.19 -5.41 20.30
CA VAL A 143 -21.19 -4.09 20.93
C VAL A 143 -22.47 -3.91 21.75
N PRO A 144 -22.41 -3.31 22.96
CA PRO A 144 -23.61 -2.90 23.66
C PRO A 144 -24.47 -1.95 22.79
N PRO A 145 -25.81 -2.08 22.79
CA PRO A 145 -26.69 -1.25 21.95
C PRO A 145 -26.49 0.26 22.08
N ALA A 146 -26.09 0.73 23.26
CA ALA A 146 -25.83 2.16 23.51
C ALA A 146 -24.62 2.70 22.73
N GLU A 147 -23.62 1.85 22.46
CA GLU A 147 -22.35 2.25 21.84
C GLU A 147 -22.30 1.95 20.34
N THR A 148 -23.33 1.30 19.79
CA THR A 148 -23.35 0.85 18.40
C THR A 148 -23.10 1.97 17.39
N ALA A 149 -23.71 3.13 17.58
CA ALA A 149 -23.54 4.26 16.65
C ALA A 149 -22.10 4.80 16.66
N ALA A 150 -21.49 4.90 17.85
CA ALA A 150 -20.12 5.38 18.00
C ALA A 150 -19.11 4.41 17.36
N VAL A 151 -19.30 3.10 17.57
CA VAL A 151 -18.43 2.08 16.97
C VAL A 151 -18.54 2.07 15.45
N LEU A 152 -19.75 2.11 14.87
CA LEU A 152 -19.92 2.16 13.41
C LEU A 152 -19.25 3.40 12.80
N ALA A 153 -19.41 4.58 13.43
CA ALA A 153 -18.77 5.81 12.96
C ALA A 153 -17.24 5.70 13.00
N ALA A 154 -16.66 5.12 14.06
CA ALA A 154 -15.22 4.92 14.17
C ALA A 154 -14.69 3.92 13.11
N MET A 155 -15.42 2.82 12.87
CA MET A 155 -15.07 1.85 11.84
C MET A 155 -15.10 2.49 10.44
N ALA A 156 -16.14 3.26 10.12
CA ALA A 156 -16.25 3.95 8.85
C ALA A 156 -15.17 5.02 8.66
N ALA A 157 -14.84 5.79 9.70
CA ALA A 157 -13.74 6.76 9.65
C ALA A 157 -12.37 6.11 9.41
N ALA A 158 -12.22 4.82 9.75
CA ALA A 158 -11.04 4.02 9.46
C ALA A 158 -11.08 3.33 8.07
N GLY A 159 -12.06 3.66 7.21
CA GLY A 159 -12.19 3.10 5.85
C GLY A 159 -12.96 1.79 5.76
N ALA A 160 -13.58 1.32 6.85
CA ALA A 160 -14.41 0.13 6.81
C ALA A 160 -15.74 0.39 6.09
N GLY A 161 -16.21 -0.57 5.29
CA GLY A 161 -17.52 -0.50 4.63
C GLY A 161 -17.55 0.39 3.40
N GLU A 162 -16.40 0.70 2.82
CA GLU A 162 -16.31 1.25 1.46
C GLU A 162 -16.38 0.10 0.45
N ILE A 163 -17.43 0.08 -0.36
CA ILE A 163 -17.68 -0.97 -1.36
C ILE A 163 -18.16 -0.29 -2.65
N GLY A 164 -17.30 -0.24 -3.67
CA GLY A 164 -17.59 0.50 -4.90
C GLY A 164 -17.86 1.98 -4.61
N GLN A 165 -19.02 2.50 -5.04
CA GLN A 165 -19.41 3.90 -4.82
C GLN A 165 -20.21 4.13 -3.51
N TYR A 166 -20.18 3.17 -2.58
CA TYR A 166 -20.91 3.22 -1.32
C TYR A 166 -19.94 3.28 -0.15
N ARG A 167 -20.28 4.09 0.87
CA ARG A 167 -19.55 4.20 2.14
C ARG A 167 -20.46 3.82 3.31
N GLU A 168 -19.86 3.53 4.46
CA GLU A 168 -20.59 3.15 5.70
C GLU A 168 -21.43 1.87 5.56
N CYS A 169 -21.08 0.98 4.62
CA CYS A 169 -21.79 -0.29 4.40
C CYS A 169 -21.63 -1.23 5.60
N SER A 170 -22.69 -1.47 6.36
CA SER A 170 -22.67 -2.38 7.52
C SER A 170 -23.95 -3.21 7.62
N PHE A 171 -23.85 -4.33 8.32
CA PHE A 171 -25.00 -5.14 8.71
C PHE A 171 -25.05 -5.28 10.23
N ARG A 172 -26.26 -5.25 10.80
CA ARG A 172 -26.46 -5.32 12.25
C ARG A 172 -27.57 -6.30 12.58
N VAL A 173 -27.30 -7.15 13.57
CA VAL A 173 -28.29 -8.03 14.19
C VAL A 173 -28.22 -7.89 15.70
N ARG A 174 -29.37 -7.70 16.35
CA ARG A 174 -29.48 -7.73 17.80
C ARG A 174 -29.61 -9.16 18.30
N GLY A 175 -28.84 -9.51 19.32
CA GLY A 175 -28.85 -10.84 19.93
C GLY A 175 -28.49 -10.83 21.41
N THR A 176 -28.30 -12.03 21.95
CA THR A 176 -27.92 -12.24 23.35
C THR A 176 -26.53 -12.85 23.43
N GLY A 177 -25.57 -12.12 23.99
CA GLY A 177 -24.24 -12.60 24.33
C GLY A 177 -24.24 -13.29 25.69
N THR A 178 -23.48 -14.39 25.83
CA THR A 178 -23.36 -15.09 27.12
C THR A 178 -21.91 -15.34 27.49
N PHE A 179 -21.57 -15.11 28.75
CA PHE A 179 -20.21 -15.28 29.26
C PHE A 179 -20.20 -15.65 30.74
N ARG A 180 -19.09 -16.24 31.22
CA ARG A 180 -18.87 -16.57 32.63
C ARG A 180 -17.51 -16.02 33.07
N PRO A 181 -17.46 -14.91 33.84
CA PRO A 181 -16.20 -14.34 34.29
C PRO A 181 -15.49 -15.28 35.28
N MET A 182 -14.23 -15.60 35.00
CA MET A 182 -13.38 -16.43 35.87
C MET A 182 -12.83 -15.60 37.05
N ALA A 183 -12.17 -16.25 38.02
CA ALA A 183 -11.72 -15.61 39.27
C ALA A 183 -10.87 -14.33 39.07
N GLY A 184 -10.08 -14.27 37.98
CA GLY A 184 -9.26 -13.11 37.63
C GLY A 184 -9.92 -12.07 36.70
N ALA A 185 -11.14 -12.31 36.21
CA ALA A 185 -11.81 -11.42 35.26
C ALA A 185 -12.48 -10.23 35.98
N ALA A 186 -12.33 -9.02 35.46
CA ALA A 186 -13.07 -7.84 35.92
C ALA A 186 -14.11 -7.45 34.86
N PRO A 187 -15.29 -8.08 34.85
CA PRO A 187 -16.28 -7.81 33.82
C PRO A 187 -16.89 -6.42 34.00
N ALA A 188 -17.10 -5.69 32.90
CA ALA A 188 -17.79 -4.40 32.93
C ALA A 188 -19.26 -4.53 33.38
N VAL A 189 -19.87 -5.69 33.13
CA VAL A 189 -21.25 -6.03 33.51
C VAL A 189 -21.34 -7.48 33.97
N GLY A 190 -22.29 -7.78 34.86
CA GLY A 190 -22.55 -9.14 35.34
C GLY A 190 -21.71 -9.59 36.55
N GLU A 191 -21.96 -10.82 37.00
CA GLU A 191 -21.40 -11.40 38.22
C GLU A 191 -20.31 -12.44 37.94
N ARG A 192 -19.23 -12.41 38.73
CA ARG A 192 -18.14 -13.40 38.63
C ARG A 192 -18.62 -14.80 39.04
N GLY A 193 -18.05 -15.82 38.40
CA GLY A 193 -18.37 -17.23 38.70
C GLY A 193 -19.75 -17.70 38.24
N ARG A 194 -20.60 -16.81 37.72
CA ARG A 194 -21.95 -17.11 37.21
C ARG A 194 -22.04 -16.88 35.71
N ARG A 195 -22.96 -17.59 35.05
CA ARG A 195 -23.29 -17.31 33.64
C ARG A 195 -24.11 -16.02 33.58
N ASN A 196 -23.64 -15.08 32.78
CA ASN A 196 -24.30 -13.82 32.49
C ASN A 196 -24.85 -13.83 31.07
N GLU A 197 -25.93 -13.10 30.86
CA GLU A 197 -26.54 -12.86 29.56
C GLU A 197 -26.71 -11.35 29.38
N VAL A 198 -26.37 -10.85 28.20
CA VAL A 198 -26.45 -9.42 27.86
C VAL A 198 -26.99 -9.26 26.46
N VAL A 199 -27.73 -8.17 26.23
CA VAL A 199 -28.16 -7.80 24.87
C VAL A 199 -26.99 -7.12 24.17
N GLU A 200 -26.64 -7.60 22.98
CA GLU A 200 -25.57 -7.06 22.14
C GLU A 200 -26.04 -6.91 20.70
N ASP A 201 -25.48 -5.92 20.00
CA ASP A 201 -25.56 -5.80 18.57
C ASP A 201 -24.31 -6.45 17.95
N ARG A 202 -24.52 -7.47 17.10
CA ARG A 202 -23.48 -8.03 16.22
C ARG A 202 -23.41 -7.17 14.97
N LEU A 203 -22.30 -6.46 14.81
CA LEU A 203 -22.02 -5.61 13.66
C LEU A 203 -21.10 -6.35 12.72
N GLU A 204 -21.41 -6.32 11.42
CA GLU A 204 -20.59 -6.94 10.38
C GLU A 204 -20.29 -5.94 9.27
N ILE A 205 -19.01 -5.70 9.01
CA ILE A 205 -18.51 -4.75 8.00
C ILE A 205 -17.41 -5.40 7.16
N VAL A 206 -17.25 -4.98 5.91
CA VAL A 206 -16.12 -5.41 5.07
C VAL A 206 -14.97 -4.44 5.30
N VAL A 207 -13.76 -4.97 5.48
CA VAL A 207 -12.53 -4.19 5.60
C VAL A 207 -11.49 -4.70 4.60
N PRO A 208 -10.68 -3.83 3.96
CA PRO A 208 -9.52 -4.26 3.20
C PRO A 208 -8.51 -4.98 4.11
N ALA A 209 -7.82 -6.02 3.62
CA ALA A 209 -6.77 -6.70 4.41
C ALA A 209 -5.68 -5.75 4.90
N ALA A 210 -5.33 -4.72 4.12
CA ALA A 210 -4.35 -3.70 4.49
C ALA A 210 -4.77 -2.89 5.74
N GLY A 211 -6.07 -2.78 6.03
CA GLY A 211 -6.59 -2.05 7.19
C GLY A 211 -6.58 -2.84 8.51
N LEU A 212 -6.04 -4.06 8.53
CA LEU A 212 -5.96 -4.92 9.72
C LEU A 212 -4.56 -4.96 10.38
N ALA A 213 -3.56 -4.34 9.75
CA ALA A 213 -2.17 -4.35 10.22
C ALA A 213 -1.88 -3.27 11.27
#